data_AF-A0A944XEV4-F1
#
_entry.id   AF-A0A944XEV4-F1
#
_cell.length_a   1.000
_cell.length_b   1.000
_cell.length_c   1.000
_cell.angle_alpha   90.00
_cell.angle_beta   90.00
_cell.angle_gamma   90.00
#
_symmetry.space_group_name_H-M   'P 1'
#
loop_
_entity.id
_entity.type
_entity.pdbx_description
1 polymer ?
#
loop_
_entity_poly.entity_id
_entity_poly.type
_entity_poly.pdbx_seq_one_letter_code
_entity_poly.pdbx_strand_id
1 'polypeptide(L)'
;MANMKTNESQESVTSLSEDPSADSSNQLFVIQKHQASRLHYDFRLEMEDPATGEKTLISWAVPKNLPTISGIKHLAIRVRNHDLDYINFEGEIPEGSYGAGSVEIWDKGRWGLLKGDLASGRFSFNLFGEKLKGRYQMVLTKDFSKKDKEEDDKKVHWLIWKREAGAFF
;
A
#
# COMPACT_ATOMS: atom_id res chain seq x y z
N MET A 1 -61.41 -28.50 29.89
CA MET A 1 -60.95 -28.25 28.50
C MET A 1 -60.39 -26.84 28.43
N ALA A 2 -59.08 -26.68 28.24
CA ALA A 2 -58.44 -25.38 28.10
C ALA A 2 -57.65 -25.38 26.78
N ASN A 3 -57.89 -24.35 25.98
CA ASN A 3 -57.40 -24.20 24.60
C ASN A 3 -55.89 -23.97 24.57
N MET A 4 -55.14 -24.86 23.90
CA MET A 4 -53.82 -24.56 23.38
C MET A 4 -53.98 -23.88 22.00
N LYS A 5 -53.74 -22.58 21.97
CA LYS A 5 -53.30 -21.84 20.78
C LYS A 5 -52.23 -20.86 21.22
N THR A 6 -51.00 -21.09 20.78
CA THR A 6 -50.07 -19.99 20.52
C THR A 6 -49.31 -20.31 19.26
N ASN A 7 -49.52 -19.41 18.31
CA ASN A 7 -49.01 -19.38 16.96
C ASN A 7 -47.61 -18.77 16.92
N GLU A 8 -46.91 -19.05 15.83
CA GLU A 8 -45.57 -18.63 15.45
C GLU A 8 -45.32 -17.12 15.57
N SER A 9 -44.07 -16.76 15.89
CA SER A 9 -43.40 -15.54 15.42
C SER A 9 -41.90 -15.74 15.54
N GLN A 10 -41.28 -16.09 14.42
CA GLN A 10 -39.84 -16.00 14.19
C GLN A 10 -39.45 -14.51 14.18
N GLU A 11 -38.50 -14.10 15.00
CA GLU A 11 -37.74 -12.88 14.77
C GLU A 11 -36.28 -13.22 14.50
N SER A 12 -35.99 -13.15 13.20
CA SER A 12 -34.68 -13.13 12.58
C SER A 12 -33.94 -11.86 12.98
N VAL A 13 -32.86 -12.00 13.76
CA VAL A 13 -31.82 -10.96 13.89
C VAL A 13 -30.62 -11.36 13.03
N THR A 14 -30.78 -11.17 11.72
CA THR A 14 -29.67 -11.06 10.78
C THR A 14 -28.96 -9.72 11.00
N SER A 15 -27.88 -9.75 11.79
CA SER A 15 -26.90 -8.67 11.83
C SER A 15 -26.12 -8.68 10.51
N LEU A 16 -26.59 -7.92 9.52
CA LEU A 16 -25.90 -7.66 8.27
C LEU A 16 -24.71 -6.71 8.54
N SER A 17 -23.50 -7.27 8.61
CA SER A 17 -22.26 -6.51 8.54
C SER A 17 -22.02 -6.07 7.10
N GLU A 18 -22.51 -4.88 6.73
CA GLU A 18 -22.21 -4.24 5.44
C GLU A 18 -20.89 -3.44 5.51
N ASP A 19 -19.76 -4.14 5.66
CA ASP A 19 -18.45 -3.51 5.41
C ASP A 19 -17.50 -4.48 4.69
N PRO A 20 -17.38 -4.40 3.34
CA PRO A 20 -16.51 -5.28 2.59
C PRO A 20 -15.05 -4.85 2.69
N SER A 21 -14.41 -4.97 3.87
CA SER A 21 -12.92 -4.94 3.99
C SER A 21 -12.33 -5.24 5.39
N ALA A 22 -13.06 -5.89 6.32
CA ALA A 22 -12.49 -6.16 7.65
C ALA A 22 -11.17 -6.96 7.62
N ASP A 23 -10.98 -7.85 6.63
CA ASP A 23 -9.76 -8.67 6.49
C ASP A 23 -8.54 -7.94 5.91
N SER A 24 -8.70 -6.85 5.16
CA SER A 24 -7.55 -6.16 4.55
C SER A 24 -6.87 -5.18 5.50
N SER A 25 -7.54 -4.79 6.59
CA SER A 25 -7.06 -3.82 7.58
C SER A 25 -5.86 -4.30 8.42
N ASN A 26 -5.36 -5.53 8.22
CA ASN A 26 -4.34 -6.18 9.05
C ASN A 26 -2.93 -6.22 8.44
N GLN A 27 -2.75 -5.68 7.24
CA GLN A 27 -1.44 -5.62 6.58
C GLN A 27 -0.68 -4.35 7.00
N LEU A 28 0.63 -4.48 7.16
CA LEU A 28 1.48 -3.37 7.60
C LEU A 28 2.01 -2.56 6.42
N PHE A 29 2.25 -1.27 6.66
CA PHE A 29 3.01 -0.43 5.75
C PHE A 29 4.10 0.31 6.50
N VAL A 30 5.14 0.70 5.78
CA VAL A 30 6.18 1.61 6.27
C VAL A 30 6.55 2.61 5.20
N ILE A 31 6.91 3.80 5.64
CA ILE A 31 7.60 4.80 4.83
C ILE A 31 8.94 5.05 5.51
N GLN A 32 10.02 4.69 4.84
CA GLN A 32 11.37 4.93 5.30
C GLN A 32 11.94 6.14 4.58
N LYS A 33 12.41 7.14 5.32
CA LYS A 33 13.21 8.23 4.77
C LYS A 33 14.62 7.70 4.54
N HIS A 34 15.09 7.79 3.30
CA HIS A 34 16.33 7.18 2.88
C HIS A 34 17.28 8.25 2.30
N GLN A 35 18.34 8.56 3.05
CA GLN A 35 19.38 9.50 2.67
C GLN A 35 20.51 8.77 1.93
N ALA A 36 20.19 8.23 0.75
CA ALA A 36 21.18 7.67 -0.17
C ALA A 36 21.87 8.78 -0.98
N SER A 37 22.37 8.44 -2.18
CA SER A 37 22.87 9.44 -3.16
C SER A 37 21.88 10.58 -3.43
N ARG A 38 20.58 10.31 -3.31
CA ARG A 38 19.51 11.30 -3.28
C ARG A 38 18.54 10.96 -2.17
N LEU A 39 18.08 11.98 -1.45
CA LEU A 39 16.97 11.83 -0.51
C LEU A 39 15.73 11.34 -1.26
N HIS A 40 15.15 10.27 -0.77
CA HIS A 40 13.86 9.74 -1.20
C HIS A 40 13.18 9.02 -0.03
N TYR A 41 11.97 8.54 -0.29
CA TYR A 41 11.19 7.81 0.69
C TYR A 41 10.82 6.45 0.12
N ASP A 42 11.27 5.39 0.78
CA ASP A 42 10.89 4.03 0.43
C ASP A 42 9.52 3.73 1.05
N PHE A 43 8.51 3.66 0.19
CA PHE A 43 7.15 3.28 0.56
C PHE A 43 6.96 1.78 0.32
N ARG A 44 6.51 1.08 1.35
CA ARG A 44 6.37 -0.37 1.32
C ARG A 44 5.04 -0.82 1.87
N LEU A 45 4.44 -1.78 1.19
CA LEU A 45 3.22 -2.46 1.62
C LEU A 45 3.53 -3.94 1.81
N GLU A 46 3.24 -4.45 3.00
CA GLU A 46 3.15 -5.89 3.22
C GLU A 46 1.95 -6.41 2.42
N MET A 47 2.21 -7.27 1.43
CA MET A 47 1.18 -7.94 0.63
C MET A 47 1.75 -9.18 -0.06
N GLU A 48 0.86 -10.00 -0.62
CA GLU A 48 1.24 -11.11 -1.49
C GLU A 48 1.79 -10.59 -2.82
N ASP A 49 2.94 -11.08 -3.25
CA ASP A 49 3.47 -10.82 -4.58
C ASP A 49 2.72 -11.70 -5.61
N PRO A 50 2.02 -11.11 -6.59
CA PRO A 50 1.26 -11.88 -7.57
C PRO A 50 2.13 -12.79 -8.47
N ALA A 51 3.45 -12.55 -8.55
CA ALA A 51 4.35 -13.39 -9.32
C ALA A 51 4.77 -14.66 -8.58
N THR A 52 4.85 -14.61 -7.24
CA THR A 52 5.39 -15.71 -6.42
C THR A 52 4.34 -16.34 -5.49
N GLY A 53 3.25 -15.63 -5.19
CA GLY A 53 2.27 -16.03 -4.18
C GLY A 53 2.78 -15.88 -2.74
N GLU A 54 3.95 -15.28 -2.53
CA GLU A 54 4.55 -15.13 -1.20
C GLU A 54 4.31 -13.73 -0.63
N LYS A 55 4.13 -13.67 0.70
CA LYS A 55 3.99 -12.40 1.42
C LYS A 55 5.34 -11.70 1.53
N THR A 56 5.43 -10.47 1.07
CA THR A 56 6.66 -9.68 1.05
C THR A 56 6.34 -8.18 1.17
N LEU A 57 7.37 -7.34 1.23
CA LEU A 57 7.22 -5.89 1.16
C LEU A 57 7.34 -5.42 -0.29
N ILE A 58 6.20 -5.24 -0.95
CA ILE A 58 6.13 -4.60 -2.26
C ILE A 58 6.51 -3.13 -2.08
N SER A 59 7.59 -2.72 -2.75
CA SER A 59 8.34 -1.52 -2.42
C SER A 59 8.48 -0.56 -3.60
N TRP A 60 8.37 0.74 -3.32
CA TRP A 60 8.60 1.83 -4.25
C TRP A 60 9.46 2.92 -3.64
N ALA A 61 10.43 3.42 -4.39
CA ALA A 61 11.13 4.66 -4.07
C ALA A 61 10.31 5.87 -4.53
N VAL A 62 10.00 6.78 -3.60
CA VAL A 62 9.16 7.97 -3.81
C VAL A 62 9.98 9.23 -3.53
N PRO A 63 10.56 9.89 -4.55
CA PRO A 63 11.50 11.01 -4.33
C PRO A 63 10.94 12.18 -3.52
N LYS A 64 9.64 12.45 -3.62
CA LYS A 64 8.95 13.56 -2.95
C LYS A 64 8.06 13.12 -1.78
N ASN A 65 8.28 11.91 -1.24
CA ASN A 65 7.39 11.25 -0.29
C ASN A 65 5.97 11.04 -0.85
N LEU A 66 5.07 10.44 -0.08
CA LEU A 66 3.65 10.40 -0.42
C LEU A 66 3.02 11.80 -0.24
N PRO A 67 2.12 12.22 -1.14
CA PRO A 67 1.50 13.54 -1.05
C PRO A 67 0.50 13.59 0.12
N THR A 68 0.62 14.62 0.96
CA THR A 68 -0.31 14.88 2.08
C THR A 68 -1.57 15.62 1.63
N ILE A 69 -1.47 16.35 0.50
CA ILE A 69 -2.57 17.10 -0.12
C ILE A 69 -3.19 16.23 -1.22
N SER A 70 -4.53 16.21 -1.25
CA SER A 70 -5.31 15.49 -2.25
C SER A 70 -5.07 16.00 -3.68
N GLY A 71 -5.16 15.10 -4.65
CA GLY A 71 -5.05 15.43 -6.08
C GLY A 71 -3.62 15.65 -6.61
N ILE A 72 -2.64 15.93 -5.74
CA ILE A 72 -1.24 16.05 -6.14
C ILE A 72 -0.66 14.66 -6.43
N LYS A 73 -0.11 14.47 -7.63
CA LYS A 73 0.52 13.20 -8.05
C LYS A 73 2.02 13.24 -7.82
N HIS A 74 2.53 12.24 -7.10
CA HIS A 74 3.95 12.00 -6.95
C HIS A 74 4.38 10.76 -7.74
N LEU A 75 5.63 10.77 -8.22
CA LEU A 75 6.27 9.62 -8.85
C LEU A 75 6.64 8.59 -7.79
N ALA A 76 6.30 7.33 -8.02
CA ALA A 76 6.71 6.17 -7.23
C ALA A 76 7.38 5.16 -8.17
N ILE A 77 8.65 4.85 -7.93
CA ILE A 77 9.44 3.97 -8.78
C ILE A 77 9.48 2.60 -8.13
N ARG A 78 9.00 1.56 -8.81
CA ARG A 78 9.06 0.19 -8.28
C ARG A 78 10.53 -0.20 -8.08
N VAL A 79 10.84 -0.71 -6.88
CA VAL A 79 12.15 -1.27 -6.54
C VAL A 79 11.99 -2.73 -6.12
N ARG A 80 13.09 -3.42 -5.82
CA ARG A 80 13.08 -4.81 -5.36
C ARG A 80 12.16 -4.98 -4.14
N ASN A 81 11.49 -6.12 -4.04
CA ASN A 81 10.80 -6.50 -2.81
C ASN A 81 11.79 -6.64 -1.66
N HIS A 82 11.26 -6.50 -0.44
CA HIS A 82 12.05 -6.67 0.77
C HIS A 82 11.37 -7.69 1.68
N ASP A 83 12.16 -8.39 2.48
CA ASP A 83 11.62 -9.31 3.48
C ASP A 83 10.79 -8.56 4.53
N LEU A 84 9.85 -9.26 5.15
CA LEU A 84 8.90 -8.66 6.10
C LEU A 84 9.60 -7.99 7.29
N ASP A 85 10.71 -8.56 7.78
CA ASP A 85 11.47 -8.02 8.91
C ASP A 85 12.04 -6.63 8.62
N TYR A 86 12.24 -6.28 7.34
CA TYR A 86 12.75 -4.98 6.93
C TYR A 86 11.81 -3.83 7.27
N ILE A 87 10.54 -4.11 7.60
CA ILE A 87 9.56 -3.12 8.02
C ILE A 87 9.95 -2.38 9.31
N ASN A 88 10.84 -2.97 10.11
CA ASN A 88 11.34 -2.39 11.36
C ASN A 88 12.77 -1.85 11.23
N PHE A 89 13.35 -1.89 10.03
CA PHE A 89 14.75 -1.50 9.86
C PHE A 89 14.93 0.02 9.93
N GLU A 90 15.89 0.42 10.75
CA GLU A 90 16.48 1.76 10.83
C GLU A 90 17.99 1.58 11.01
N GLY A 91 18.79 2.44 10.37
CA GLY A 91 20.24 2.36 10.47
C GLY A 91 20.97 2.84 9.22
N GLU A 92 22.25 2.50 9.12
CA GLU A 92 23.11 2.87 7.99
C GLU A 92 23.31 1.67 7.07
N ILE A 93 23.06 1.84 5.78
CA ILE A 93 23.43 0.88 4.75
C ILE A 93 24.87 1.21 4.31
N PRO A 94 25.83 0.27 4.44
CA PRO A 94 27.24 0.55 4.16
C PRO A 94 27.51 1.06 2.76
N GLU A 95 28.49 1.97 2.63
CA GLU A 95 28.98 2.41 1.33
C GLU A 95 29.40 1.23 0.44
N GLY A 96 29.17 1.36 -0.88
CA GLY A 96 29.40 0.29 -1.85
C GLY A 96 28.28 -0.75 -1.92
N SER A 97 27.34 -0.75 -0.95
CA SER A 97 26.13 -1.58 -1.03
C SER A 97 25.05 -0.90 -1.87
N TYR A 98 24.14 -1.71 -2.41
CA TYR A 98 22.95 -1.18 -3.08
C TYR A 98 22.08 -0.44 -2.06
N GLY A 99 21.79 0.83 -2.32
CA GLY A 99 21.06 1.68 -1.39
C GLY A 99 21.90 2.19 -0.22
N ALA A 100 23.22 2.35 -0.37
CA ALA A 100 24.05 2.95 0.67
C ALA A 100 23.51 4.31 1.15
N GLY A 101 23.52 4.52 2.47
CA GLY A 101 23.02 5.72 3.15
C GLY A 101 22.18 5.42 4.39
N SER A 102 21.71 6.48 5.06
CA SER A 102 20.93 6.35 6.29
C SER A 102 19.46 6.09 6.00
N VAL A 103 18.85 5.22 6.81
CA VAL A 103 17.44 4.83 6.74
C VAL A 103 16.77 5.08 8.09
N GLU A 104 15.71 5.87 8.08
CA GLU A 104 14.89 6.22 9.25
C GLU A 104 13.42 5.88 8.96
N ILE A 105 12.68 5.33 9.92
CA ILE A 105 11.24 5.15 9.78
C ILE A 105 10.58 6.53 9.87
N TRP A 106 10.02 6.98 8.75
CA TRP A 106 9.32 8.25 8.69
C TRP A 106 7.86 8.12 9.12
N ASP A 107 7.18 7.04 8.73
CA ASP A 107 5.83 6.69 9.16
C ASP A 107 5.62 5.18 9.07
N LYS A 108 4.72 4.65 9.89
CA LYS A 108 4.38 3.23 9.92
C LYS A 108 2.95 3.06 10.39
N GLY A 109 2.31 1.99 9.94
CA GLY A 109 1.01 1.63 10.46
C GLY A 109 0.40 0.48 9.69
N ARG A 110 -0.92 0.50 9.63
CA ARG A 110 -1.71 -0.50 8.89
C ARG A 110 -2.21 0.10 7.60
N TRP A 111 -2.44 -0.73 6.59
CA TRP A 111 -3.11 -0.33 5.37
C TRP A 111 -4.18 -1.35 5.02
N GLY A 112 -5.12 -0.95 4.16
CA GLY A 112 -6.17 -1.84 3.68
C GLY A 112 -6.49 -1.58 2.21
N LEU A 113 -6.48 -2.64 1.41
CA LEU A 113 -6.89 -2.59 0.02
C LEU A 113 -8.38 -2.24 -0.08
N LEU A 114 -8.71 -1.32 -0.99
CA LEU A 114 -10.11 -0.94 -1.29
C LEU A 114 -10.58 -1.48 -2.63
N LYS A 115 -9.74 -1.39 -3.68
CA LYS A 115 -10.13 -1.77 -5.06
C LYS A 115 -8.90 -1.95 -5.93
N GLY A 116 -9.00 -2.86 -6.89
CA GLY A 116 -7.94 -3.16 -7.84
C GLY A 116 -6.83 -3.99 -7.21
N ASP A 117 -5.72 -4.10 -7.92
CA ASP A 117 -4.63 -4.99 -7.55
C ASP A 117 -3.31 -4.53 -8.21
N LEU A 118 -2.20 -5.15 -7.81
CA LEU A 118 -0.87 -4.82 -8.34
C LEU A 118 -0.72 -5.23 -9.81
N ALA A 119 -1.27 -6.38 -10.22
CA ALA A 119 -1.09 -6.96 -11.55
C ALA A 119 -1.84 -6.17 -12.63
N SER A 120 -3.01 -5.62 -12.33
CA SER A 120 -3.77 -4.73 -13.21
C SER A 120 -3.13 -3.34 -13.38
N GLY A 121 -2.08 -3.04 -12.60
CA GLY A 121 -1.40 -1.75 -12.66
C GLY A 121 -2.21 -0.62 -12.03
N ARG A 122 -3.25 -0.90 -11.23
CA ARG A 122 -4.05 0.13 -10.58
C ARG A 122 -4.74 -0.40 -9.34
N PHE A 123 -4.47 0.23 -8.20
CA PHE A 123 -5.16 -0.09 -6.96
C PHE A 123 -5.32 1.13 -6.05
N SER A 124 -6.39 1.12 -5.26
CA SER A 124 -6.69 2.12 -4.23
C SER A 124 -6.71 1.46 -2.86
N PHE A 125 -6.28 2.20 -1.84
CA PHE A 125 -6.13 1.69 -0.49
C PHE A 125 -6.29 2.80 0.55
N ASN A 126 -6.50 2.41 1.81
CA ASN A 126 -6.41 3.31 2.96
C ASN A 126 -5.10 3.10 3.69
N LEU A 127 -4.49 4.20 4.16
CA LEU A 127 -3.42 4.17 5.17
C LEU A 127 -3.98 4.55 6.54
N PHE A 128 -3.50 3.86 7.55
CA PHE A 128 -3.79 4.08 8.97
C PHE A 128 -2.46 4.25 9.72
N GLY A 129 -1.70 5.28 9.33
CA GLY A 129 -0.41 5.63 9.91
C GLY A 129 -0.50 6.64 11.05
N GLU A 130 0.65 6.90 11.66
CA GLU A 130 0.81 8.00 12.60
C GLU A 130 0.71 9.33 11.86
N LYS A 131 1.41 9.45 10.73
CA LYS A 131 1.46 10.69 9.93
C LYS A 131 0.47 10.68 8.77
N LEU A 132 0.46 9.62 7.96
CA LEU A 132 -0.42 9.53 6.79
C LEU A 132 -1.64 8.67 7.08
N LYS A 133 -2.82 9.28 6.93
CA LYS A 133 -4.12 8.64 7.10
C LYS A 133 -5.02 8.87 5.90
N GLY A 134 -5.86 7.89 5.56
CA GLY A 134 -6.91 8.02 4.54
C GLY A 134 -6.57 7.41 3.19
N ARG A 135 -7.38 7.72 2.17
CA ARG A 135 -7.39 7.03 0.87
C ARG A 135 -6.29 7.51 -0.07
N TYR A 136 -5.63 6.57 -0.70
CA TYR A 136 -4.64 6.76 -1.77
C TYR A 136 -5.00 5.94 -3.00
N GLN A 137 -4.45 6.35 -4.14
CA GLN A 137 -4.54 5.65 -5.40
C GLN A 137 -3.14 5.53 -5.99
N MET A 138 -2.83 4.34 -6.52
CA MET A 138 -1.67 4.09 -7.34
C MET A 138 -2.06 3.64 -8.74
N VAL A 139 -1.33 4.12 -9.75
CA VAL A 139 -1.48 3.73 -11.16
C VAL A 139 -0.12 3.57 -11.80
N LEU A 140 0.08 2.42 -12.45
CA LEU A 140 1.21 2.14 -13.33
C LEU A 140 1.12 3.00 -14.58
N THR A 141 2.22 3.68 -14.90
CA THR A 141 2.33 4.46 -16.14
C THR A 141 2.86 3.57 -17.27
N LYS A 142 2.26 3.67 -18.46
CA LYS A 142 2.59 2.80 -19.59
C LYS A 142 3.86 3.22 -20.36
N ASP A 143 4.42 4.41 -20.10
CA ASP A 143 5.28 5.11 -21.08
C ASP A 143 6.64 5.63 -20.56
N PHE A 144 7.37 4.89 -19.71
CA PHE A 144 8.75 5.30 -19.34
C PHE A 144 9.86 4.33 -19.77
N SER A 145 9.54 3.25 -20.48
CA SER A 145 10.57 2.46 -21.15
C SER A 145 11.10 3.23 -22.36
N LYS A 146 12.25 3.91 -22.18
CA LYS A 146 13.11 4.18 -23.35
C LYS A 146 13.40 2.83 -24.02
N LYS A 147 13.24 2.76 -25.34
CA LYS A 147 13.30 1.54 -26.17
C LYS A 147 14.61 0.74 -26.08
N ASP A 148 15.64 1.23 -25.38
CA ASP A 148 17.01 0.72 -25.48
C ASP A 148 17.61 0.27 -24.13
N LYS A 149 16.79 -0.17 -23.17
CA LYS A 149 17.28 -0.80 -21.94
C LYS A 149 16.97 -2.29 -21.91
N GLU A 150 17.96 -3.08 -21.48
CA GLU A 150 17.82 -4.50 -21.16
C GLU A 150 16.59 -4.75 -20.27
N GLU A 151 15.99 -5.92 -20.43
CA GLU A 151 14.70 -6.28 -19.84
C GLU A 151 14.68 -6.15 -18.30
N ASP A 152 15.83 -6.33 -17.67
CA ASP A 152 16.05 -6.27 -16.22
C ASP A 152 16.12 -4.83 -15.64
N ASP A 153 16.26 -3.80 -16.49
CA ASP A 153 16.53 -2.42 -16.08
C ASP A 153 15.37 -1.45 -16.40
N LYS A 154 14.20 -2.00 -16.77
CA LYS A 154 12.97 -1.23 -16.98
C LYS A 154 12.41 -0.77 -15.63
N LYS A 155 12.73 0.47 -15.25
CA LYS A 155 12.09 1.13 -14.10
C LYS A 155 10.58 1.21 -14.33
N VAL A 156 9.84 0.41 -13.57
CA VAL A 156 8.38 0.39 -13.60
C VAL A 156 7.87 1.61 -12.82
N HIS A 157 7.45 2.65 -13.54
CA HIS A 157 7.02 3.92 -12.95
C HIS A 157 5.53 3.92 -12.61
N TRP A 158 5.23 4.31 -11.38
CA TRP A 158 3.89 4.49 -10.84
C TRP A 158 3.66 5.95 -10.49
N LEU A 159 2.40 6.35 -10.46
CA LEU A 159 1.94 7.58 -9.84
C LEU A 159 1.15 7.22 -8.60
N ILE A 160 1.39 7.97 -7.51
CA ILE A 160 0.63 7.88 -6.27
C ILE A 160 0.03 9.24 -5.93
N TRP A 161 -1.22 9.26 -5.47
CA TRP A 161 -1.86 10.47 -4.95
C TRP A 161 -2.87 10.18 -3.86
N LYS A 162 -3.02 11.14 -2.95
CA LYS A 162 -4.08 11.14 -1.96
C LYS A 162 -5.42 11.48 -2.62
N ARG A 163 -6.48 10.80 -2.20
CA ARG A 163 -7.85 11.04 -2.64
C ARG A 163 -8.60 11.89 -1.62
N GLU A 164 -9.55 12.68 -2.09
CA GLU A 164 -10.48 13.44 -1.23
C GLU A 164 -11.28 12.50 -0.32
N ALA A 165 -11.56 12.95 0.89
CA ALA A 165 -12.50 12.28 1.77
C ALA A 165 -13.91 12.39 1.16
N GLY A 166 -14.52 11.26 0.78
CA GLY A 166 -15.88 11.20 0.24
C GLY A 166 -16.02 10.94 -1.27
N ALA A 167 -14.92 10.87 -2.03
CA ALA A 167 -14.99 10.46 -3.44
C ALA A 167 -15.13 8.93 -3.57
N PHE A 168 -16.34 8.40 -3.35
CA PHE A 168 -16.72 7.06 -3.78
C PHE A 168 -16.96 7.07 -5.30
N PHE A 169 -16.45 6.06 -6.00
CA PHE A 169 -16.72 5.80 -7.42
C PHE A 169 -17.38 4.44 -7.58
#